data_AF-A0A1U7XAI9-F1
#
_entry.id   AF-A0A1U7XAI9-F1
#
_cell.length_a   1.000
_cell.length_b   1.000
_cell.length_c   1.000
_cell.angle_alpha   90.00
_cell.angle_beta   90.00
_cell.angle_gamma   90.00
#
_symmetry.space_group_name_H-M   'P 1'
#
loop_
_entity.id
_entity.type
_entity.pdbx_description
1 polymer ?
#
loop_
_entity_poly.entity_id
_entity_poly.type
_entity_poly.pdbx_seq_one_letter_code
_entity_poly.pdbx_strand_id
1 'polypeptide(L)'
;MEFFPVYVLHSGEWEENKFINFVSDCVIIESTFSYNNLVAAISEQIRINSKLNTIEINFLPNEGLQPILIYNDTSVKVYIELKKKSLNFTKYPMFVTVKEIYDNRLVATSSSCLVATSSSCLVVTSFNSIDVSTIDSTEIMPDIELIENTKLSENTGIIDNMLNEFVEKDQVYKDKETVMNVMKDLAVRERFQFKVKRSSATKYHLMCVDDSCAWNFKSSAVFKANIFKVRSYNNNHTCGYGERYLTQRQATSGVIASIVKDKYVNPKKVYTANDIIEDIQKQHGIEVSYMKAWRAKEIVMTMIRGSPSDSYKELPKYFYMLEQTNPGTVTKLHKSEDGCFLYAYVSLNASIKGWEHCRPIMVVDESFLKAAYKGTILTSCTHDGAGELTASTLFLQFV
;
A
#
# COMPACT_ATOMS: atom_id res chain seq x y z
N MET A 1 -15.20 21.84 -2.54
CA MET A 1 -14.98 21.69 -1.08
C MET A 1 -15.12 20.21 -0.80
N GLU A 2 -14.08 19.58 -0.26
CA GLU A 2 -14.09 18.13 0.01
C GLU A 2 -14.63 17.88 1.41
N PHE A 3 -15.50 16.89 1.55
CA PHE A 3 -16.13 16.50 2.81
C PHE A 3 -15.72 15.09 3.18
N PHE A 4 -15.29 14.89 4.42
CA PHE A 4 -14.83 13.64 4.97
C PHE A 4 -15.75 13.21 6.11
N PRO A 5 -16.50 12.11 5.96
CA PRO A 5 -17.18 11.52 7.08
C PRO A 5 -16.14 10.86 8.00
N VAL A 6 -16.22 11.15 9.30
CA VAL A 6 -15.33 10.62 10.33
C VAL A 6 -16.13 9.93 11.44
N TYR A 7 -15.67 8.74 11.81
CA TYR A 7 -16.18 8.01 12.96
C TYR A 7 -15.61 8.60 14.26
N VAL A 8 -16.49 8.94 15.19
CA VAL A 8 -16.14 9.58 16.46
C VAL A 8 -16.55 8.67 17.61
N LEU A 9 -15.62 8.40 18.51
CA LEU A 9 -15.78 7.57 19.70
C LEU A 9 -15.65 8.48 20.91
N HIS A 10 -16.67 8.55 21.76
CA HIS A 10 -16.68 9.45 22.91
C HIS A 10 -17.26 8.77 24.15
N SER A 11 -17.22 9.47 25.30
CA SER A 11 -17.74 8.96 26.58
C SER A 11 -17.12 7.64 27.05
N GLY A 12 -15.96 7.27 26.50
CA GLY A 12 -15.18 6.10 26.89
C GLY A 12 -13.91 6.45 27.66
N GLU A 13 -13.18 5.42 28.06
CA GLU A 13 -11.97 5.51 28.88
C GLU A 13 -10.78 4.84 28.18
N TRP A 14 -9.57 5.33 28.44
CA TRP A 14 -8.34 4.75 27.91
C TRP A 14 -7.75 3.74 28.90
N GLU A 15 -7.68 2.47 28.49
CA GLU A 15 -6.94 1.40 29.19
C GLU A 15 -5.85 0.86 28.27
N GLU A 16 -4.57 0.94 28.66
CA GLU A 16 -3.45 0.35 27.93
C GLU A 16 -3.47 0.61 26.40
N ASN A 17 -3.69 1.87 25.99
CA ASN A 17 -3.83 2.31 24.60
C ASN A 17 -5.06 1.77 23.83
N LYS A 18 -6.09 1.27 24.54
CA LYS A 18 -7.40 0.95 23.99
C LYS A 18 -8.45 1.88 24.56
N PHE A 19 -9.30 2.42 23.70
CA PHE A 19 -10.46 3.18 24.11
C PHE A 19 -11.64 2.23 24.30
N ILE A 20 -12.13 2.10 25.52
CA ILE A 20 -13.18 1.16 25.91
C ILE A 20 -14.41 1.90 26.46
N ASN A 21 -15.54 1.20 26.60
CA ASN A 21 -16.78 1.74 27.18
C ASN A 21 -17.29 3.02 26.48
N PHE A 22 -17.12 3.11 25.17
CA PHE A 22 -17.45 4.30 24.39
C PHE A 22 -18.85 4.26 23.76
N VAL A 23 -19.32 5.44 23.36
CA VAL A 23 -20.42 5.67 22.42
C VAL A 23 -19.85 6.11 21.08
N SER A 24 -20.51 5.74 19.99
CA SER A 24 -20.07 6.10 18.64
C SER A 24 -21.04 7.03 17.92
N ASP A 25 -20.46 8.01 17.24
CA ASP A 25 -21.12 9.06 16.47
C ASP A 25 -20.38 9.29 15.15
N CYS A 26 -20.95 10.13 14.28
CA CYS A 26 -20.35 10.46 12.98
C CYS A 26 -20.37 11.97 12.76
N VAL A 27 -19.25 12.54 12.31
CA VAL A 27 -19.13 13.97 11.99
C VAL A 27 -18.61 14.13 10.55
N ILE A 28 -19.13 15.14 9.85
CA ILE A 28 -18.62 15.53 8.52
C ILE A 28 -17.60 16.66 8.73
N ILE A 29 -16.39 16.47 8.21
CA ILE A 29 -15.28 17.43 8.28
C ILE A 29 -14.96 17.93 6.88
N GLU A 30 -14.71 19.23 6.71
CA GLU A 30 -14.27 19.78 5.42
C GLU A 30 -12.74 19.86 5.33
N SER A 31 -12.19 19.79 4.11
CA SER A 31 -10.74 19.92 3.88
C SER A 31 -10.12 21.23 4.37
N THR A 32 -10.93 22.24 4.65
CA THR A 32 -10.53 23.57 5.12
C THR A 32 -10.89 23.83 6.59
N PHE A 33 -11.30 22.82 7.36
CA PHE A 33 -11.61 23.00 8.78
C PHE A 33 -10.38 23.53 9.55
N SER A 34 -10.61 24.59 10.33
CA SER A 34 -9.73 24.96 11.43
C SER A 34 -9.98 24.05 12.62
N TYR A 35 -9.08 24.09 13.60
CA TYR A 35 -9.26 23.42 14.89
C TYR A 35 -10.55 23.86 15.59
N ASN A 36 -10.86 25.14 15.58
CA ASN A 36 -12.08 25.64 16.20
C ASN A 36 -13.35 25.14 15.49
N ASN A 37 -13.33 25.07 14.15
CA ASN A 37 -14.45 24.52 13.38
C ASN A 37 -14.65 23.02 13.67
N LEU A 38 -13.54 22.28 13.78
CA LEU A 38 -13.58 20.85 14.14
C LEU A 38 -14.16 20.64 15.54
N VAL A 39 -13.67 21.39 16.53
CA VAL A 39 -14.16 21.32 17.91
C VAL A 39 -15.64 21.66 17.98
N ALA A 40 -16.09 22.71 17.27
CA ALA A 40 -17.49 23.10 17.22
C ALA A 40 -18.37 21.99 16.62
N ALA A 41 -17.99 21.43 15.47
CA ALA A 41 -18.74 20.37 14.80
C ALA A 41 -18.89 19.11 15.67
N ILE A 42 -17.81 18.71 16.35
CA ILE A 42 -17.83 17.55 17.27
C ILE A 42 -18.68 17.85 18.52
N SER A 43 -18.54 19.06 19.08
CA SER A 43 -19.29 19.44 20.29
C SER A 43 -20.79 19.52 20.01
N GLU A 44 -21.19 20.01 18.84
CA GLU A 44 -22.58 20.04 18.39
C GLU A 44 -23.14 18.63 18.20
N GLN A 45 -22.38 17.75 17.53
CA GLN A 45 -22.79 16.36 17.30
C GLN A 45 -23.00 15.58 18.61
N ILE A 46 -22.05 15.68 19.54
CA ILE A 46 -22.08 14.96 20.83
C ILE A 46 -22.97 15.68 21.87
N ARG A 47 -23.48 16.88 21.54
CA ARG A 47 -24.34 17.70 22.42
C ARG A 47 -23.64 18.11 23.74
N ILE A 48 -22.37 18.49 23.65
CA ILE A 48 -21.57 18.92 24.80
C ILE A 48 -21.81 20.41 25.08
N ASN A 49 -22.06 20.76 26.35
CA ASN A 49 -22.14 22.15 26.78
C ASN A 49 -20.73 22.79 26.81
N SER A 50 -20.39 23.54 25.76
CA SER A 50 -19.09 24.21 25.59
C SER A 50 -18.76 25.27 26.64
N LYS A 51 -19.71 25.66 27.50
CA LYS A 51 -19.46 26.57 28.63
C LYS A 51 -18.92 25.84 29.86
N LEU A 52 -19.26 24.57 30.02
CA LEU A 52 -18.91 23.76 31.19
C LEU A 52 -17.83 22.73 30.88
N ASN A 53 -17.63 22.42 29.59
CA ASN A 53 -16.80 21.31 29.16
C ASN A 53 -15.87 21.73 28.02
N THR A 54 -14.67 21.15 28.03
CA THR A 54 -13.76 21.11 26.87
C THR A 54 -13.66 19.69 26.35
N ILE A 55 -13.20 19.55 25.11
CA ILE A 55 -12.94 18.24 24.52
C ILE A 55 -11.46 18.11 24.16
N GLU A 56 -10.92 16.92 24.41
CA GLU A 56 -9.63 16.49 23.90
C GLU A 56 -9.86 15.49 22.78
N ILE A 57 -9.28 15.74 21.61
CA ILE A 57 -9.49 14.93 20.41
C ILE A 57 -8.20 14.22 20.08
N ASN A 58 -8.23 12.90 20.09
CA ASN A 58 -7.10 12.05 19.69
C ASN A 58 -7.48 11.21 18.48
N PHE A 59 -6.50 10.77 17.69
CA PHE A 59 -6.72 9.75 16.67
C PHE A 59 -5.57 8.76 16.66
N LEU A 60 -5.85 7.52 16.21
CA LEU A 60 -4.84 6.48 16.13
C LEU A 60 -4.41 6.29 14.66
N PRO A 61 -3.14 6.58 14.30
CA PRO A 61 -2.67 6.43 12.93
C PRO A 61 -2.52 4.97 12.50
N ASN A 62 -2.17 4.05 13.39
CA ASN A 62 -2.14 2.60 13.12
C ASN A 62 -2.31 1.82 14.42
N GLU A 63 -2.79 0.58 14.34
CA GLU A 63 -2.86 -0.33 15.47
C GLU A 63 -1.46 -0.53 16.09
N GLY A 64 -1.36 -0.40 17.42
CA GLY A 64 -0.11 -0.55 18.18
C GLY A 64 0.73 0.72 18.37
N LEU A 65 0.34 1.86 17.78
CA LEU A 65 0.96 3.16 18.05
C LEU A 65 0.24 3.93 19.17
N GLN A 66 0.87 5.00 19.68
CA GLN A 66 0.21 5.88 20.63
C GLN A 66 -0.81 6.80 19.93
N PRO A 67 -1.93 7.16 20.59
CA PRO A 67 -2.85 8.16 20.07
C PRO A 67 -2.17 9.51 19.86
N ILE A 68 -2.51 10.18 18.75
CA ILE A 68 -2.01 11.51 18.42
C ILE A 68 -3.08 12.55 18.78
N LEU A 69 -2.67 13.54 19.55
CA LEU A 69 -3.51 14.67 19.95
C LEU A 69 -3.70 15.68 18.81
N ILE A 70 -4.95 16.10 18.61
CA ILE A 70 -5.33 17.23 17.76
C ILE A 70 -5.60 18.42 18.67
N TYR A 71 -4.78 19.48 18.54
CA TYR A 71 -4.80 20.65 19.43
C TYR A 71 -4.63 22.00 18.71
N ASN A 72 -4.39 21.99 17.40
CA ASN A 72 -4.23 23.20 16.57
C ASN A 72 -4.50 22.91 15.08
N ASP A 73 -4.55 23.96 14.25
CA ASP A 73 -4.81 23.84 12.81
C ASP A 73 -3.83 22.94 12.07
N THR A 74 -2.56 22.89 12.49
CA THR A 74 -1.54 22.02 11.90
C THR A 74 -1.88 20.54 12.14
N SER A 75 -2.25 20.18 13.38
CA SER A 75 -2.66 18.81 13.72
C SER A 75 -3.96 18.38 13.02
N VAL A 76 -4.89 19.31 12.80
CA VAL A 76 -6.09 19.07 11.97
C VAL A 76 -5.72 18.80 10.52
N LYS A 77 -4.80 19.59 9.93
CA LYS A 77 -4.31 19.35 8.57
C LYS A 77 -3.64 17.98 8.45
N VAL A 78 -2.80 17.58 9.41
CA VAL A 78 -2.19 16.25 9.44
C VAL A 78 -3.26 15.16 9.44
N TYR A 79 -4.27 15.28 10.29
CA TYR A 79 -5.39 14.35 10.32
C TYR A 79 -6.14 14.29 8.97
N ILE A 80 -6.49 15.44 8.41
CA ILE A 80 -7.23 15.54 7.13
C ILE A 80 -6.40 14.92 5.99
N GLU A 81 -5.10 15.18 5.91
CA GLU A 81 -4.22 14.59 4.90
C GLU A 81 -4.08 13.07 5.06
N LEU A 82 -4.10 12.55 6.29
CA LEU A 82 -4.18 11.10 6.54
C LEU A 82 -5.53 10.52 6.13
N LYS A 83 -6.63 11.22 6.44
CA LYS A 83 -7.98 10.78 6.09
C LYS A 83 -8.21 10.80 4.57
N LYS A 84 -7.68 11.79 3.84
CA LYS A 84 -7.69 11.85 2.37
C LYS A 84 -7.07 10.62 1.72
N LYS A 85 -6.00 10.08 2.32
CA LYS A 85 -5.31 8.88 1.84
C LYS A 85 -6.09 7.59 2.08
N SER A 86 -7.26 7.65 2.73
CA SER A 86 -8.09 6.48 2.96
C SER A 86 -9.58 6.71 2.73
N LEU A 87 -10.13 6.00 1.75
CA LEU A 87 -11.57 5.95 1.49
C LEU A 87 -12.35 5.11 2.52
N ASN A 88 -11.66 4.44 3.46
CA ASN A 88 -12.35 3.69 4.50
C ASN A 88 -12.86 4.63 5.60
N PHE A 89 -14.18 4.70 5.72
CA PHE A 89 -14.87 5.53 6.70
C PHE A 89 -14.45 5.22 8.15
N THR A 90 -14.19 3.96 8.50
CA THR A 90 -13.81 3.55 9.86
C THR A 90 -12.32 3.72 10.17
N LYS A 91 -11.51 4.08 9.16
CA LYS A 91 -10.07 4.29 9.36
C LYS A 91 -9.81 5.66 9.98
N TYR A 92 -8.87 5.70 10.93
CA TYR A 92 -8.53 6.90 11.71
C TYR A 92 -9.74 7.49 12.47
N PRO A 93 -10.42 6.69 13.33
CA PRO A 93 -11.49 7.25 14.14
C PRO A 93 -10.92 8.31 15.10
N MET A 94 -11.74 9.29 15.42
CA MET A 94 -11.42 10.27 16.47
C MET A 94 -11.94 9.76 17.81
N PHE A 95 -11.09 9.84 18.82
CA PHE A 95 -11.41 9.52 20.20
C PHE A 95 -11.53 10.84 20.97
N VAL A 96 -12.70 11.08 21.55
CA VAL A 96 -13.04 12.35 22.19
C VAL A 96 -13.22 12.14 23.68
N THR A 97 -12.34 12.75 24.46
CA THR A 97 -12.43 12.78 25.92
C THR A 97 -13.00 14.13 26.35
N VAL A 98 -14.09 14.11 27.11
CA VAL A 98 -14.72 15.33 27.64
C VAL A 98 -14.09 15.65 28.99
N LYS A 99 -13.67 16.90 29.18
CA LYS A 99 -13.10 17.41 30.43
C LYS A 99 -13.96 18.54 30.98
N GLU A 100 -14.42 18.41 32.21
CA GLU A 100 -15.16 19.47 32.90
C GLU A 100 -14.23 20.66 33.22
N ILE A 101 -14.74 21.87 33.01
CA ILE A 101 -14.06 23.12 33.32
C ILE A 101 -14.45 23.51 34.75
N TYR A 102 -13.60 23.20 35.73
CA TYR A 102 -13.66 23.80 37.07
C TYR A 102 -12.54 24.82 37.23
N ASP A 103 -12.89 26.03 37.67
CA ASP A 103 -12.03 27.15 38.09
C ASP A 103 -10.52 26.88 37.99
N ASN A 104 -9.97 27.12 36.80
CA ASN A 104 -8.54 27.18 36.49
C ASN A 104 -7.63 26.02 36.97
N ARG A 105 -8.16 24.81 37.18
CA ARG A 105 -7.33 23.61 37.36
C ARG A 105 -7.88 22.43 36.55
N LEU A 106 -7.15 22.05 35.49
CA LEU A 106 -7.40 20.85 34.70
C LEU A 106 -7.14 19.61 35.56
N VAL A 107 -8.20 18.98 36.07
CA VAL A 107 -8.14 17.64 36.67
C VAL A 107 -9.00 16.72 35.83
N ALA A 108 -8.40 15.63 35.35
CA ALA A 108 -9.14 14.54 34.72
C ALA A 108 -10.04 13.88 35.77
N THR A 109 -11.34 13.83 35.52
CA THR A 109 -12.26 13.04 36.33
C THR A 109 -12.08 11.56 35.99
N SER A 110 -11.24 10.86 36.75
CA SER A 110 -11.43 9.43 37.00
C SER A 110 -12.09 9.28 38.37
N SER A 111 -13.27 8.68 38.40
CA SER A 111 -13.91 8.32 39.66
C SER A 111 -13.25 7.04 40.18
N SER A 112 -12.24 7.17 41.03
CA SER A 112 -12.16 6.56 42.38
C SER A 112 -10.72 6.27 42.88
N CYS A 113 -10.38 6.98 43.96
CA CYS A 113 -9.54 6.66 45.12
C CYS A 113 -8.04 6.24 45.01
N LEU A 114 -7.19 7.13 45.58
CA LEU A 114 -6.08 6.90 46.55
C LEU A 114 -4.88 6.04 46.04
N VAL A 115 -3.59 6.41 46.07
CA VAL A 115 -2.76 7.26 46.94
C VAL A 115 -1.53 7.67 46.12
N ALA A 116 -1.13 8.95 46.15
CA ALA A 116 0.20 9.36 45.71
C ALA A 116 1.00 9.86 46.92
N THR A 117 2.14 9.23 47.17
CA THR A 117 3.24 9.82 47.93
C THR A 117 4.49 9.83 47.07
N SER A 118 4.98 11.06 46.79
CA SER A 118 6.39 11.50 46.82
C SER A 118 7.39 10.78 45.90
N SER A 119 8.22 11.40 45.05
CA SER A 119 9.03 12.63 45.16
C SER A 119 9.73 12.81 43.79
N SER A 120 9.67 13.97 43.13
CA SER A 120 10.72 15.04 43.08
C SER A 120 12.12 14.54 42.67
N CYS A 121 12.87 15.10 41.70
CA CYS A 121 13.23 16.49 41.48
C CYS A 121 13.88 16.73 40.09
N LEU A 122 13.80 17.98 39.63
CA LEU A 122 14.49 18.61 38.50
C LEU A 122 16.01 18.76 38.73
N VAL A 123 16.83 18.72 37.66
CA VAL A 123 18.01 19.61 37.50
C VAL A 123 18.29 19.88 36.01
N VAL A 124 18.57 21.16 35.70
CA VAL A 124 19.01 21.76 34.42
C VAL A 124 20.54 21.95 34.45
N THR A 125 21.19 22.00 33.28
CA THR A 125 22.30 22.92 32.84
C THR A 125 23.51 22.23 32.14
N SER A 126 23.60 22.45 30.81
CA SER A 126 24.65 23.16 30.05
C SER A 126 26.17 22.83 30.08
N PHE A 127 26.76 22.82 28.86
CA PHE A 127 28.11 23.19 28.38
C PHE A 127 29.39 22.52 28.94
N ASN A 128 30.17 21.80 28.10
CA ASN A 128 31.36 22.31 27.37
C ASN A 128 32.27 21.18 26.80
N SER A 129 32.98 21.57 25.73
CA SER A 129 33.95 20.90 24.85
C SER A 129 35.30 20.50 25.47
N ILE A 130 35.95 19.46 24.92
CA ILE A 130 37.42 19.25 24.94
C ILE A 130 37.91 18.65 23.60
N ASP A 131 39.07 19.17 23.17
CA ASP A 131 39.81 18.99 21.92
C ASP A 131 40.60 17.67 21.73
N VAL A 132 40.72 17.39 20.43
CA VAL A 132 41.72 16.71 19.57
C VAL A 132 43.12 16.40 20.15
N SER A 133 43.63 15.20 19.83
CA SER A 133 45.05 14.97 19.50
C SER A 133 45.24 13.95 18.36
N THR A 134 45.93 14.41 17.32
CA THR A 134 46.38 13.79 16.06
C THR A 134 47.43 12.68 16.21
N ILE A 135 47.35 11.60 15.41
CA ILE A 135 48.49 11.02 14.65
C ILE A 135 48.00 10.53 13.28
N ASP A 136 48.79 10.90 12.28
CA ASP A 136 48.67 10.80 10.82
C ASP A 136 49.20 9.46 10.27
N SER A 137 48.58 8.96 9.20
CA SER A 137 49.20 8.14 8.14
C SER A 137 48.21 7.97 6.99
N THR A 138 48.38 8.79 5.97
CA THR A 138 47.68 8.79 4.68
C THR A 138 47.94 7.54 3.84
N GLU A 139 46.88 6.91 3.32
CA GLU A 139 46.85 6.35 1.96
C GLU A 139 45.49 6.67 1.31
N ILE A 140 45.56 7.31 0.14
CA ILE A 140 44.43 7.81 -0.64
C ILE A 140 43.93 6.67 -1.54
N MET A 141 42.65 6.30 -1.41
CA MET A 141 41.85 5.68 -2.46
C MET A 141 40.46 6.35 -2.50
N PRO A 142 39.85 6.54 -3.67
CA PRO A 142 38.73 7.45 -3.85
C PRO A 142 37.43 6.87 -3.27
N ASP A 143 36.71 7.72 -2.52
CA ASP A 143 35.37 7.44 -2.00
C ASP A 143 34.38 7.11 -3.12
N ILE A 144 34.00 5.85 -3.22
CA ILE A 144 32.69 5.45 -3.73
C ILE A 144 31.78 5.43 -2.50
N GLU A 145 31.14 6.56 -2.20
CA GLU A 145 30.04 6.56 -1.25
C GLU A 145 28.87 5.77 -1.84
N LEU A 146 28.62 4.64 -1.16
CA LEU A 146 27.36 3.92 -1.16
C LEU A 146 26.22 4.91 -0.91
N ILE A 147 25.46 5.21 -1.97
CA ILE A 147 24.12 5.75 -1.82
C ILE A 147 23.27 4.63 -1.25
N GLU A 148 23.20 4.58 0.08
CA GLU A 148 22.17 3.85 0.80
C GLU A 148 20.80 4.36 0.34
N ASN A 149 19.96 3.41 -0.05
CA ASN A 149 18.57 3.57 -0.45
C ASN A 149 17.75 4.25 0.67
N THR A 150 17.83 5.56 0.73
CA THR A 150 16.95 6.40 1.53
C THR A 150 15.84 6.92 0.62
N LYS A 151 14.61 6.75 1.10
CA LYS A 151 13.35 7.03 0.43
C LYS A 151 13.34 8.45 -0.17
N LEU A 152 13.51 8.57 -1.48
CA LEU A 152 13.08 9.74 -2.25
C LEU A 152 11.54 9.77 -2.28
N SER A 153 10.91 10.26 -1.23
CA SER A 153 9.52 10.69 -1.31
C SER A 153 9.22 11.84 -0.33
N GLU A 154 9.95 12.93 -0.47
CA GLU A 154 9.51 14.24 0.05
C GLU A 154 9.54 15.26 -1.11
N ASN A 155 8.34 15.53 -1.66
CA ASN A 155 7.94 16.63 -2.54
C ASN A 155 8.93 17.14 -3.62
N THR A 156 9.22 16.32 -4.63
CA THR A 156 9.91 16.77 -5.87
C THR A 156 8.96 17.35 -6.94
N GLY A 157 7.64 17.36 -6.73
CA GLY A 157 6.66 17.78 -7.75
C GLY A 157 6.61 16.86 -8.98
N ILE A 158 7.31 15.72 -8.94
CA ILE A 158 7.36 14.71 -9.99
C ILE A 158 6.31 13.64 -9.67
N ILE A 159 5.39 13.42 -10.60
CA ILE A 159 4.30 12.45 -10.48
C ILE A 159 4.81 11.07 -10.89
N ASP A 160 4.71 10.11 -9.98
CA ASP A 160 5.04 8.70 -10.18
C ASP A 160 3.82 7.77 -10.17
N ASN A 161 2.67 8.28 -9.70
CA ASN A 161 1.40 7.58 -9.67
C ASN A 161 0.82 7.39 -11.07
N MET A 162 0.61 6.14 -11.44
CA MET A 162 0.03 5.71 -12.73
C MET A 162 -1.48 5.99 -12.84
N LEU A 163 -2.14 6.26 -11.72
CA LEU A 163 -3.57 6.56 -11.60
C LEU A 163 -3.79 8.01 -11.13
N ASN A 164 -2.91 8.93 -11.53
CA ASN A 164 -3.04 10.33 -11.18
C ASN A 164 -4.36 10.91 -11.71
N GLU A 165 -5.16 11.51 -10.81
CA GLU A 165 -6.54 11.91 -11.11
C GLU A 165 -6.66 13.13 -12.02
N PHE A 166 -5.70 14.06 -11.94
CA PHE A 166 -5.78 15.34 -12.66
C PHE A 166 -4.57 15.55 -13.56
N VAL A 167 -4.84 15.86 -14.82
CA VAL A 167 -3.81 16.21 -15.79
C VAL A 167 -3.89 17.69 -16.08
N GLU A 168 -2.77 18.39 -15.89
CA GLU A 168 -2.66 19.82 -16.16
C GLU A 168 -1.39 20.15 -16.93
N LYS A 169 -1.40 21.32 -17.57
CA LYS A 169 -0.19 21.85 -18.20
C LYS A 169 0.90 22.04 -17.15
N ASP A 170 2.14 21.83 -17.57
CA ASP A 170 3.34 22.01 -16.76
C ASP A 170 3.58 20.98 -15.65
N GLN A 171 2.67 20.03 -15.43
CA GLN A 171 2.94 18.84 -14.61
C GLN A 171 4.12 18.02 -15.14
N VAL A 172 4.87 17.43 -14.20
CA VAL A 172 6.08 16.63 -14.48
C VAL A 172 5.85 15.20 -13.98
N TYR A 173 6.22 14.22 -14.79
CA TYR A 173 6.04 12.80 -14.53
C TYR A 173 7.39 12.10 -14.56
N LYS A 174 7.57 11.07 -13.72
CA LYS A 174 8.85 10.36 -13.57
C LYS A 174 9.38 9.81 -14.90
N ASP A 175 8.47 9.34 -15.75
CA ASP A 175 8.79 8.74 -17.04
C ASP A 175 7.62 8.79 -18.04
N LYS A 176 7.93 8.44 -19.29
CA LYS A 176 6.96 8.34 -20.37
C LYS A 176 5.86 7.32 -20.06
N GLU A 177 6.22 6.20 -19.45
CA GLU A 177 5.28 5.11 -19.14
C GLU A 177 4.19 5.59 -18.18
N THR A 178 4.57 6.41 -17.21
CA THR A 178 3.67 7.03 -16.24
C THR A 178 2.66 7.93 -16.91
N VAL A 179 3.13 8.84 -17.78
CA VAL A 179 2.22 9.68 -18.59
C VAL A 179 1.29 8.83 -19.44
N MET A 180 1.80 7.75 -20.06
CA MET A 180 1.00 6.86 -20.89
C MET A 180 -0.11 6.17 -20.09
N ASN A 181 0.18 5.70 -18.88
CA ASN A 181 -0.79 5.01 -18.05
C ASN A 181 -1.82 5.98 -17.47
N VAL A 182 -1.40 7.15 -17.01
CA VAL A 182 -2.29 8.23 -16.53
C VAL A 182 -3.26 8.66 -17.63
N MET A 183 -2.78 8.89 -18.86
CA MET A 183 -3.67 9.29 -19.96
C MET A 183 -4.65 8.18 -20.35
N LYS A 184 -4.26 6.91 -20.28
CA LYS A 184 -5.17 5.78 -20.55
C LYS A 184 -6.22 5.63 -19.46
N ASP A 185 -5.83 5.75 -18.20
CA ASP A 185 -6.74 5.73 -17.06
C ASP A 185 -7.76 6.87 -17.15
N LEU A 186 -7.28 8.09 -17.38
CA LEU A 186 -8.13 9.27 -17.60
C LEU A 186 -9.14 9.04 -18.73
N ALA A 187 -8.72 8.45 -19.86
CA ALA A 187 -9.60 8.12 -20.96
C ALA A 187 -10.68 7.08 -20.59
N VAL A 188 -10.34 6.10 -19.75
CA VAL A 188 -11.28 5.11 -19.18
C VAL A 188 -12.27 5.76 -18.23
N ARG A 189 -11.79 6.60 -17.31
CA ARG A 189 -12.62 7.28 -16.30
C ARG A 189 -13.58 8.30 -16.91
N GLU A 190 -13.09 9.13 -17.82
CA GLU A 190 -13.86 10.20 -18.48
C GLU A 190 -14.56 9.73 -19.77
N ARG A 191 -14.43 8.44 -20.10
CA ARG A 191 -15.09 7.79 -21.26
C ARG A 191 -14.87 8.52 -22.59
N PHE A 192 -13.61 8.76 -22.93
CA PHE A 192 -13.25 9.25 -24.26
C PHE A 192 -12.15 8.38 -24.86
N GLN A 193 -11.91 8.59 -26.15
CA GLN A 193 -10.89 7.89 -26.90
C GLN A 193 -9.88 8.84 -27.53
N PHE A 194 -8.65 8.35 -27.62
CA PHE A 194 -7.58 9.02 -28.33
C PHE A 194 -6.78 8.06 -29.21
N LYS A 195 -6.06 8.64 -30.16
CA LYS A 195 -5.01 7.97 -30.92
C LYS A 195 -3.67 8.65 -30.69
N VAL A 196 -2.59 7.87 -30.79
CA VAL A 196 -1.24 8.38 -30.67
C VAL A 196 -0.87 9.06 -31.98
N LYS A 197 -0.69 10.39 -31.95
CA LYS A 197 -0.23 11.17 -33.11
C LYS A 197 1.28 11.03 -33.30
N ARG A 198 2.04 11.05 -32.20
CA ARG A 198 3.50 10.90 -32.22
C ARG A 198 3.99 10.30 -30.91
N SER A 199 4.90 9.34 -31.00
CA SER A 199 5.54 8.71 -29.85
C SER A 199 7.00 8.44 -30.19
N SER A 200 7.92 8.97 -29.39
CA SER A 200 9.36 8.71 -29.46
C SER A 200 9.93 8.63 -28.04
N ALA A 201 11.22 8.38 -27.88
CA ALA A 201 11.89 8.41 -26.57
C ALA A 201 11.76 9.77 -25.86
N THR A 202 11.48 10.86 -26.60
CA THR A 202 11.47 12.23 -26.08
C THR A 202 10.14 12.97 -26.24
N LYS A 203 9.16 12.39 -26.96
CA LYS A 203 7.88 13.05 -27.27
C LYS A 203 6.74 12.06 -27.16
N TYR A 204 5.62 12.53 -26.61
CA TYR A 204 4.38 11.76 -26.58
C TYR A 204 3.18 12.70 -26.79
N HIS A 205 2.58 12.59 -27.97
CA HIS A 205 1.48 13.44 -28.43
C HIS A 205 0.26 12.59 -28.74
N LEU A 206 -0.87 13.00 -28.18
CA LEU A 206 -2.18 12.39 -28.36
C LEU A 206 -3.14 13.37 -29.01
N MET A 207 -4.09 12.81 -29.74
CA MET A 207 -5.21 13.55 -30.30
C MET A 207 -6.46 12.68 -30.22
N CYS A 208 -7.63 13.29 -30.33
CA CYS A 208 -8.87 12.52 -30.40
C CYS A 208 -8.85 11.57 -31.61
N VAL A 209 -9.70 10.55 -31.59
CA VAL A 209 -9.88 9.64 -32.72
C VAL A 209 -10.40 10.42 -33.95
N ASP A 210 -11.30 11.37 -33.72
CA ASP A 210 -11.75 12.35 -34.71
C ASP A 210 -10.69 13.43 -34.93
N ASP A 211 -10.22 13.54 -36.17
CA ASP A 211 -9.16 14.49 -36.57
C ASP A 211 -9.62 15.96 -36.53
N SER A 212 -10.93 16.21 -36.58
CA SER A 212 -11.52 17.55 -36.48
C SER A 212 -11.68 18.03 -35.03
N CYS A 213 -11.45 17.13 -34.06
CA CYS A 213 -11.63 17.43 -32.66
C CYS A 213 -10.51 18.32 -32.08
N ALA A 214 -10.89 19.31 -31.29
CA ALA A 214 -9.93 20.21 -30.63
C ALA A 214 -9.10 19.53 -29.53
N TRP A 215 -9.56 18.40 -28.99
CA TRP A 215 -8.90 17.70 -27.88
C TRP A 215 -7.52 17.21 -28.31
N ASN A 216 -6.51 17.57 -27.52
CA ASN A 216 -5.15 17.11 -27.74
C ASN A 216 -4.30 17.20 -26.47
N PHE A 217 -3.27 16.36 -26.43
CA PHE A 217 -2.31 16.34 -25.33
C PHE A 217 -0.89 16.23 -25.91
N LYS A 218 0.05 16.99 -25.36
CA LYS A 218 1.47 16.91 -25.72
C LYS A 218 2.31 16.92 -24.46
N SER A 219 3.22 15.95 -24.39
CA SER A 219 4.29 15.89 -23.39
C SER A 219 5.63 15.62 -24.08
N SER A 220 6.70 16.05 -23.43
CA SER A 220 8.06 15.79 -23.88
C SER A 220 9.04 15.64 -22.74
N ALA A 221 10.11 14.91 -22.99
CA ALA A 221 11.21 14.75 -22.06
C ALA A 221 11.82 16.11 -21.67
N VAL A 222 12.19 16.25 -20.42
CA VAL A 222 12.89 17.41 -19.86
C VAL A 222 14.40 17.14 -19.92
N PHE A 223 15.18 18.07 -20.48
CA PHE A 223 16.66 17.98 -20.58
C PHE A 223 17.24 16.66 -21.13
N LYS A 224 16.49 15.93 -21.99
CA LYS A 224 16.84 14.57 -22.45
C LYS A 224 16.95 13.51 -21.34
N ALA A 225 16.51 13.81 -20.12
CA ALA A 225 16.33 12.83 -19.06
C ALA A 225 15.07 11.97 -19.33
N ASN A 226 14.90 10.90 -18.57
CA ASN A 226 13.70 10.06 -18.68
C ASN A 226 12.43 10.75 -18.14
N ILE A 227 12.51 11.96 -17.60
CA ILE A 227 11.40 12.70 -16.98
C ILE A 227 10.56 13.42 -18.05
N PHE A 228 9.22 13.31 -17.99
CA PHE A 228 8.30 13.88 -18.97
C PHE A 228 7.48 15.03 -18.40
N LYS A 229 7.45 16.17 -19.10
CA LYS A 229 6.63 17.33 -18.75
C LYS A 229 5.47 17.51 -19.72
N VAL A 230 4.29 17.82 -19.20
CA VAL A 230 3.12 18.21 -20.00
C VAL A 230 3.36 19.60 -20.59
N ARG A 231 3.38 19.69 -21.92
CA ARG A 231 3.64 20.93 -22.66
C ARG A 231 2.36 21.65 -23.04
N SER A 232 1.33 20.89 -23.40
CA SER A 232 0.01 21.41 -23.70
C SER A 232 -1.04 20.34 -23.45
N TYR A 233 -2.17 20.73 -22.88
CA TYR A 233 -3.32 19.88 -22.71
C TYR A 233 -4.58 20.70 -22.98
N ASN A 234 -5.35 20.28 -23.99
CA ASN A 234 -6.67 20.81 -24.27
C ASN A 234 -7.68 19.69 -23.99
N ASN A 235 -8.41 19.81 -22.89
CA ASN A 235 -9.43 18.83 -22.50
C ASN A 235 -10.80 19.07 -23.17
N ASN A 236 -10.93 20.08 -24.03
CA ASN A 236 -12.20 20.36 -24.69
C ASN A 236 -12.38 19.46 -25.92
N HIS A 237 -13.38 18.58 -25.88
CA HIS A 237 -13.77 17.73 -27.00
C HIS A 237 -14.88 18.38 -27.83
N THR A 238 -14.63 18.56 -29.13
CA THR A 238 -15.61 19.09 -30.11
C THR A 238 -16.23 18.01 -31.01
N CYS A 239 -15.80 16.75 -30.91
CA CYS A 239 -16.31 15.62 -31.70
C CYS A 239 -17.70 15.14 -31.25
N GLY A 240 -18.40 14.34 -32.05
CA GLY A 240 -19.71 13.78 -31.67
C GLY A 240 -19.64 12.79 -30.50
N TYR A 241 -20.81 12.43 -29.96
CA TYR A 241 -20.92 11.43 -28.89
C TYR A 241 -20.58 10.02 -29.39
N GLY A 242 -20.97 9.66 -30.62
CA GLY A 242 -20.71 8.33 -31.19
C GLY A 242 -19.23 7.98 -31.27
N GLU A 243 -18.39 8.93 -31.71
CA GLU A 243 -16.93 8.75 -31.83
C GLU A 243 -16.23 8.65 -30.46
N ARG A 244 -16.86 9.18 -29.39
CA ARG A 244 -16.30 9.19 -28.03
C ARG A 244 -16.61 7.91 -27.25
N TYR A 245 -17.84 7.39 -27.34
CA TYR A 245 -18.36 6.43 -26.35
C TYR A 245 -18.63 5.00 -26.86
N LEU A 246 -18.74 4.77 -28.17
CA LEU A 246 -19.15 3.44 -28.69
C LEU A 246 -18.09 2.35 -28.55
N THR A 247 -16.82 2.74 -28.39
CA THR A 247 -15.70 1.83 -28.20
C THR A 247 -14.79 2.39 -27.12
N GLN A 248 -14.09 1.51 -26.39
CA GLN A 248 -13.16 1.95 -25.35
C GLN A 248 -11.76 1.37 -25.59
N ARG A 249 -11.06 1.92 -26.59
CA ARG A 249 -9.72 1.45 -26.99
C ARG A 249 -8.70 1.49 -25.85
N GLN A 250 -8.83 2.44 -24.93
CA GLN A 250 -7.92 2.62 -23.80
C GLN A 250 -8.18 1.62 -22.65
N ALA A 251 -9.36 0.99 -22.58
CA ALA A 251 -9.67 -0.08 -21.64
C ALA A 251 -9.00 -1.40 -22.07
N THR A 252 -7.68 -1.40 -22.02
CA THR A 252 -6.84 -2.58 -22.24
C THR A 252 -6.77 -3.41 -20.95
N SER A 253 -6.44 -4.70 -21.05
CA SER A 253 -6.29 -5.56 -19.87
C SER A 253 -5.28 -5.01 -18.86
N GLY A 254 -4.21 -4.35 -19.32
CA GLY A 254 -3.22 -3.73 -18.42
C GLY A 254 -3.76 -2.51 -17.66
N VAL A 255 -4.61 -1.69 -18.28
CA VAL A 255 -5.23 -0.54 -17.60
C VAL A 255 -6.27 -1.02 -16.60
N ILE A 256 -7.11 -1.98 -16.99
CA ILE A 256 -8.07 -2.62 -16.10
C ILE A 256 -7.35 -3.26 -14.91
N ALA A 257 -6.22 -3.93 -15.15
CA ALA A 257 -5.39 -4.51 -14.11
C ALA A 257 -4.92 -3.45 -13.09
N SER A 258 -4.41 -2.31 -13.55
CA SER A 258 -4.02 -1.21 -12.67
C SER A 258 -5.19 -0.69 -11.82
N ILE A 259 -6.38 -0.53 -12.42
CA ILE A 259 -7.59 -0.05 -11.73
C ILE A 259 -8.02 -1.03 -10.61
N VAL A 260 -8.01 -2.33 -10.88
CA VAL A 260 -8.49 -3.34 -9.92
C VAL A 260 -7.39 -3.91 -9.02
N LYS A 261 -6.15 -3.41 -9.12
CA LYS A 261 -4.98 -3.94 -8.41
C LYS A 261 -5.23 -4.10 -6.92
N ASP A 262 -5.84 -3.09 -6.30
CA ASP A 262 -6.07 -3.06 -4.85
C ASP A 262 -7.06 -4.13 -4.38
N LYS A 263 -7.92 -4.64 -5.27
CA LYS A 263 -8.85 -5.74 -4.96
C LYS A 263 -8.14 -7.06 -4.68
N TYR A 264 -6.89 -7.20 -5.13
CA TYR A 264 -6.07 -8.42 -5.02
C TYR A 264 -5.01 -8.37 -3.91
N VAL A 265 -4.91 -7.28 -3.16
CA VAL A 265 -3.91 -7.13 -2.08
C VAL A 265 -4.17 -8.12 -0.94
N ASN A 266 -5.44 -8.41 -0.63
CA ASN A 266 -5.81 -9.39 0.38
C ASN A 266 -5.91 -10.81 -0.24
N PRO A 267 -5.00 -11.75 0.07
CA PRO A 267 -5.00 -13.09 -0.52
C PRO A 267 -6.21 -13.94 -0.10
N LYS A 268 -6.91 -13.59 0.99
CA LYS A 268 -8.12 -14.30 1.44
C LYS A 268 -9.36 -13.94 0.62
N LYS A 269 -9.34 -12.80 -0.07
CA LYS A 269 -10.47 -12.36 -0.89
C LYS A 269 -10.38 -13.00 -2.27
N VAL A 270 -11.40 -13.77 -2.65
CA VAL A 270 -11.54 -14.24 -4.02
C VAL A 270 -12.15 -13.13 -4.85
N TYR A 271 -11.41 -12.67 -5.85
CA TYR A 271 -11.88 -11.67 -6.82
C TYR A 271 -11.67 -12.23 -8.24
N THR A 272 -12.79 -12.51 -8.90
CA THR A 272 -12.89 -13.28 -10.13
C THR A 272 -12.88 -12.37 -11.36
N ALA A 273 -12.76 -12.98 -12.55
CA ALA A 273 -12.87 -12.23 -13.80
C ALA A 273 -14.27 -11.63 -13.99
N ASN A 274 -15.33 -12.28 -13.50
CA ASN A 274 -16.68 -11.74 -13.56
C ASN A 274 -16.83 -10.52 -12.64
N ASP A 275 -16.23 -10.56 -11.44
CA ASP A 275 -16.23 -9.41 -10.53
C ASP A 275 -15.53 -8.20 -11.16
N ILE A 276 -14.46 -8.41 -11.94
CA ILE A 276 -13.82 -7.35 -12.72
C ILE A 276 -14.79 -6.76 -13.76
N ILE A 277 -15.52 -7.60 -14.49
CA ILE A 277 -16.49 -7.15 -15.50
C ILE A 277 -17.57 -6.29 -14.83
N GLU A 278 -18.14 -6.78 -13.73
CA GLU A 278 -19.19 -6.08 -12.97
C GLU A 278 -18.69 -4.75 -12.41
N ASP A 279 -17.50 -4.73 -11.78
CA ASP A 279 -16.95 -3.52 -11.20
C ASP A 279 -16.60 -2.48 -12.28
N ILE A 280 -15.99 -2.88 -13.40
CA ILE A 280 -15.66 -1.96 -14.49
C ILE A 280 -16.93 -1.43 -15.17
N GLN A 281 -17.94 -2.27 -15.36
CA GLN A 281 -19.23 -1.84 -15.89
C GLN A 281 -19.91 -0.87 -14.91
N LYS A 282 -19.90 -1.16 -13.61
CA LYS A 282 -20.55 -0.33 -12.59
C LYS A 282 -19.86 1.02 -12.39
N GLN A 283 -18.53 1.03 -12.35
CA GLN A 283 -17.75 2.23 -12.06
C GLN A 283 -17.54 3.10 -13.31
N HIS A 284 -17.31 2.46 -14.46
CA HIS A 284 -16.92 3.15 -15.68
C HIS A 284 -17.88 2.95 -16.84
N GLY A 285 -18.94 2.13 -16.73
CA GLY A 285 -19.91 1.89 -17.80
C GLY A 285 -19.31 1.30 -19.07
N ILE A 286 -18.19 0.59 -18.93
CA ILE A 286 -17.46 -0.01 -20.04
C ILE A 286 -17.72 -1.51 -20.06
N GLU A 287 -18.22 -2.01 -21.19
CA GLU A 287 -18.36 -3.43 -21.40
C GLU A 287 -16.99 -4.10 -21.60
N VAL A 288 -16.72 -5.10 -20.78
CA VAL A 288 -15.46 -5.86 -20.78
C VAL A 288 -15.78 -7.32 -21.10
N SER A 289 -15.13 -7.86 -22.13
CA SER A 289 -15.25 -9.29 -22.42
C SER A 289 -14.55 -10.14 -21.35
N TYR A 290 -15.06 -11.35 -21.12
CA TYR A 290 -14.48 -12.28 -20.15
C TYR A 290 -12.98 -12.50 -20.35
N MET A 291 -12.54 -12.73 -21.59
CA MET A 291 -11.11 -12.94 -21.89
C MET A 291 -10.26 -11.70 -21.58
N LYS A 292 -10.81 -10.49 -21.72
CA LYS A 292 -10.10 -9.25 -21.37
C LYS A 292 -9.96 -9.11 -19.86
N ALA A 293 -11.02 -9.41 -19.10
CA ALA A 293 -11.01 -9.42 -17.64
C ALA A 293 -10.09 -10.51 -17.07
N TRP A 294 -10.12 -11.72 -17.64
CA TRP A 294 -9.23 -12.81 -17.26
C TRP A 294 -7.75 -12.43 -17.47
N ARG A 295 -7.40 -11.83 -18.62
CA ARG A 295 -6.05 -11.31 -18.85
C ARG A 295 -5.68 -10.20 -17.87
N ALA A 296 -6.61 -9.32 -17.52
CA ALA A 296 -6.36 -8.28 -16.53
C ALA A 296 -6.03 -8.89 -15.16
N LYS A 297 -6.81 -9.90 -14.73
CA LYS A 297 -6.51 -10.68 -13.52
C LYS A 297 -5.10 -11.27 -13.56
N GLU A 298 -4.71 -11.96 -14.62
CA GLU A 298 -3.36 -12.55 -14.72
C GLU A 298 -2.25 -11.47 -14.62
N ILE A 299 -2.47 -10.30 -15.24
CA ILE A 299 -1.54 -9.17 -15.12
C ILE A 299 -1.45 -8.68 -13.67
N VAL A 300 -2.57 -8.51 -12.96
CA VAL A 300 -2.57 -8.10 -11.55
C VAL A 300 -1.85 -9.13 -10.68
N MET A 301 -2.13 -10.42 -10.90
CA MET A 301 -1.47 -11.50 -10.16
C MET A 301 0.04 -11.45 -10.35
N THR A 302 0.49 -11.18 -11.58
CA THR A 302 1.92 -10.98 -11.90
C THR A 302 2.48 -9.72 -11.24
N MET A 303 1.73 -8.61 -11.18
CA MET A 303 2.17 -7.38 -10.52
C MET A 303 2.33 -7.53 -9.00
N ILE A 304 1.52 -8.38 -8.36
CA ILE A 304 1.51 -8.55 -6.89
C ILE A 304 2.45 -9.67 -6.45
N ARG A 305 2.42 -10.82 -7.15
CA ARG A 305 3.18 -12.03 -6.78
C ARG A 305 4.48 -12.18 -7.56
N GLY A 306 4.74 -11.31 -8.53
CA GLY A 306 5.82 -11.47 -9.49
C GLY A 306 5.48 -12.52 -10.55
N SER A 307 6.41 -12.72 -11.49
CA SER A 307 6.29 -13.82 -12.42
C SER A 307 6.70 -15.13 -11.73
N PRO A 308 6.11 -16.28 -12.14
CA PRO A 308 6.58 -17.56 -11.62
C PRO A 308 8.07 -17.79 -11.94
N SER A 309 8.57 -17.31 -13.09
CA SER A 309 10.00 -17.38 -13.44
C SER A 309 10.88 -16.70 -12.40
N ASP A 310 10.52 -15.49 -11.99
CA ASP A 310 11.28 -14.73 -11.00
C ASP A 310 11.20 -15.41 -9.63
N SER A 311 10.06 -16.01 -9.29
CA SER A 311 9.93 -16.81 -8.06
C SER A 311 10.92 -17.98 -8.03
N TYR A 312 11.12 -18.71 -9.14
CA TYR A 312 12.12 -19.78 -9.22
C TYR A 312 13.56 -19.26 -9.13
N LYS A 313 13.84 -18.06 -9.65
CA LYS A 313 15.19 -17.45 -9.54
C LYS A 313 15.55 -17.11 -8.10
N GLU A 314 14.57 -16.86 -7.23
CA GLU A 314 14.77 -16.54 -5.82
C GLU A 314 14.91 -17.78 -4.92
N LEU A 315 14.57 -18.98 -5.40
CA LEU A 315 14.69 -20.22 -4.62
C LEU A 315 16.06 -20.48 -3.96
N PRO A 316 17.22 -20.27 -4.64
CA PRO A 316 18.51 -20.43 -4.00
C PRO A 316 18.68 -19.54 -2.76
N LYS A 317 18.25 -18.27 -2.84
CA LYS A 317 18.33 -17.34 -1.70
C LYS A 317 17.37 -17.74 -0.60
N TYR A 318 16.15 -18.15 -0.97
CA TYR A 318 15.17 -18.63 -0.01
C TYR A 318 15.68 -19.86 0.76
N PHE A 319 16.25 -20.85 0.07
CA PHE A 319 16.82 -22.05 0.68
C PHE A 319 18.00 -21.73 1.59
N TYR A 320 18.91 -20.86 1.15
CA TYR A 320 20.00 -20.38 2.00
C TYR A 320 19.45 -19.77 3.30
N MET A 321 18.49 -18.84 3.20
CA MET A 321 17.89 -18.22 4.38
C MET A 321 17.13 -19.20 5.27
N LEU A 322 16.48 -20.20 4.67
CA LEU A 322 15.76 -21.25 5.39
C LEU A 322 16.71 -22.10 6.25
N GLU A 323 17.88 -22.47 5.70
CA GLU A 323 18.92 -23.20 6.44
C GLU A 323 19.53 -22.36 7.56
N GLN A 324 19.73 -21.05 7.33
CA GLN A 324 20.24 -20.14 8.38
C GLN A 324 19.23 -19.94 9.51
N THR A 325 17.95 -19.77 9.17
CA THR A 325 16.89 -19.46 10.16
C THR A 325 16.43 -20.69 10.92
N ASN A 326 16.55 -21.88 10.31
CA ASN A 326 16.21 -23.16 10.93
C ASN A 326 17.38 -24.16 10.81
N PRO A 327 18.44 -23.99 11.64
CA PRO A 327 19.62 -24.85 11.60
C PRO A 327 19.28 -26.33 11.68
N GLY A 328 19.88 -27.14 10.80
CA GLY A 328 19.58 -28.56 10.63
C GLY A 328 18.53 -28.86 9.55
N THR A 329 17.90 -27.83 8.98
CA THR A 329 17.13 -27.98 7.74
C THR A 329 18.05 -28.38 6.61
N VAL A 330 17.61 -29.31 5.77
CA VAL A 330 18.35 -29.77 4.60
C VAL A 330 17.60 -29.31 3.36
N THR A 331 18.26 -28.50 2.54
CA THR A 331 17.78 -28.17 1.20
C THR A 331 18.74 -28.66 0.13
N LYS A 332 18.21 -29.08 -1.03
CA LYS A 332 18.99 -29.32 -2.23
C LYS A 332 18.28 -28.70 -3.42
N LEU A 333 19.05 -28.09 -4.29
CA LEU A 333 18.57 -27.50 -5.53
C LEU A 333 19.38 -28.08 -6.69
N HIS A 334 18.70 -28.72 -7.62
CA HIS A 334 19.29 -29.24 -8.84
C HIS A 334 18.88 -28.39 -10.04
N LYS A 335 19.86 -28.07 -10.87
CA LYS A 335 19.70 -27.27 -12.08
C LYS A 335 20.25 -28.02 -13.29
N SER A 336 19.72 -27.74 -14.48
CA SER A 336 20.29 -28.21 -15.73
C SER A 336 21.67 -27.58 -15.99
N GLU A 337 22.38 -28.07 -17.00
CA GLU A 337 23.65 -27.50 -17.46
C GLU A 337 23.52 -26.02 -17.83
N ASP A 338 22.38 -25.62 -18.41
CA ASP A 338 22.05 -24.23 -18.75
C ASP A 338 21.64 -23.37 -17.53
N GLY A 339 21.67 -23.94 -16.32
CA GLY A 339 21.32 -23.25 -15.08
C GLY A 339 19.81 -23.14 -14.81
N CYS A 340 18.96 -23.84 -15.56
CA CYS A 340 17.51 -23.87 -15.34
C CYS A 340 17.15 -24.75 -14.15
N PHE A 341 16.14 -24.35 -13.37
CA PHE A 341 15.62 -25.16 -12.27
C PHE A 341 15.08 -26.50 -12.76
N LEU A 342 15.41 -27.61 -12.08
CA LEU A 342 14.85 -28.94 -12.35
C LEU A 342 14.16 -29.52 -11.11
N TYR A 343 14.91 -29.68 -10.02
CA TYR A 343 14.45 -30.35 -8.81
C TYR A 343 14.82 -29.56 -7.57
N ALA A 344 13.96 -29.60 -6.56
CA ALA A 344 14.27 -29.14 -5.23
C ALA A 344 13.87 -30.16 -4.18
N TYR A 345 14.69 -30.26 -3.15
CA TYR A 345 14.43 -31.02 -1.94
C TYR A 345 14.43 -30.06 -0.76
N VAL A 346 13.43 -30.17 0.10
CA VAL A 346 13.36 -29.43 1.36
C VAL A 346 12.88 -30.36 2.47
N SER A 347 13.68 -30.50 3.51
CA SER A 347 13.30 -31.18 4.74
C SER A 347 13.69 -30.32 5.93
N LEU A 348 12.70 -29.85 6.69
CA LEU A 348 12.92 -28.97 7.83
C LEU A 348 13.51 -29.76 9.00
N ASN A 349 14.38 -29.13 9.80
CA ASN A 349 15.02 -29.78 10.95
C ASN A 349 14.00 -30.46 11.89
N ALA A 350 12.90 -29.78 12.16
CA ALA A 350 11.83 -30.30 13.02
C ALA A 350 11.26 -31.62 12.47
N SER A 351 11.05 -31.70 11.16
CA SER A 351 10.57 -32.91 10.50
C SER A 351 11.60 -34.04 10.52
N ILE A 352 12.88 -33.72 10.29
CA ILE A 352 13.98 -34.70 10.34
C ILE A 352 14.05 -35.32 11.73
N LYS A 353 14.04 -34.51 12.79
CA LYS A 353 14.04 -34.99 14.18
C LYS A 353 12.78 -35.77 14.53
N GLY A 354 11.62 -35.31 14.08
CA GLY A 354 10.35 -36.00 14.31
C GLY A 354 10.34 -37.43 13.76
N TRP A 355 11.07 -37.68 12.66
CA TRP A 355 11.13 -38.98 12.02
C TRP A 355 11.71 -40.08 12.93
N GLU A 356 12.61 -39.75 13.85
CA GLU A 356 13.17 -40.70 14.83
C GLU A 356 12.10 -41.29 15.78
N HIS A 357 10.98 -40.59 15.92
CA HIS A 357 9.85 -40.99 16.77
C HIS A 357 8.68 -41.57 15.97
N CYS A 358 8.82 -41.65 14.64
CA CYS A 358 7.81 -42.19 13.76
C CYS A 358 8.02 -43.68 13.50
N ARG A 359 6.96 -44.34 13.04
CA ARG A 359 7.03 -45.75 12.61
C ARG A 359 7.94 -45.85 11.38
N PRO A 360 8.63 -46.99 11.16
CA PRO A 360 9.47 -47.22 10.00
C PRO A 360 8.63 -47.51 8.73
N ILE A 361 7.63 -46.67 8.48
CA ILE A 361 6.71 -46.72 7.34
C ILE A 361 6.72 -45.33 6.72
N MET A 362 6.99 -45.26 5.42
CA MET A 362 6.94 -44.03 4.64
C MET A 362 5.87 -44.16 3.57
N VAL A 363 4.97 -43.18 3.52
CA VAL A 363 4.00 -43.02 2.42
C VAL A 363 4.44 -41.80 1.62
N VAL A 364 4.48 -41.93 0.30
CA VAL A 364 4.80 -40.83 -0.61
C VAL A 364 3.56 -40.56 -1.46
N ASP A 365 3.11 -39.31 -1.46
CA ASP A 365 1.99 -38.85 -2.28
C ASP A 365 2.46 -37.85 -3.33
N GLU A 366 1.81 -37.88 -4.50
CA GLU A 366 2.11 -37.02 -5.64
C GLU A 366 0.95 -36.05 -5.92
N SER A 367 1.27 -34.76 -5.99
CA SER A 367 0.33 -33.70 -6.33
C SER A 367 0.83 -32.86 -7.51
N PHE A 368 0.07 -32.86 -8.61
CA PHE A 368 0.39 -32.06 -9.79
C PHE A 368 0.10 -30.56 -9.56
N LEU A 369 1.11 -29.73 -9.83
CA LEU A 369 1.01 -28.29 -9.81
C LEU A 369 0.31 -27.76 -11.05
N LYS A 370 -0.80 -27.06 -10.84
CA LYS A 370 -1.49 -26.28 -11.88
C LYS A 370 -0.88 -24.87 -11.97
N ALA A 371 0.33 -24.79 -12.52
CA ALA A 371 1.06 -23.53 -12.73
C ALA A 371 1.59 -23.43 -14.17
N ALA A 372 2.11 -22.24 -14.52
CA ALA A 372 2.70 -21.98 -15.85
C ALA A 372 3.85 -22.93 -16.17
N TYR A 373 4.68 -23.21 -15.17
CA TYR A 373 5.67 -24.27 -15.18
C TYR A 373 5.01 -25.45 -14.49
N LYS A 374 4.47 -26.38 -15.28
CA LYS A 374 3.90 -27.63 -14.77
C LYS A 374 4.95 -28.32 -13.89
N GLY A 375 4.52 -28.93 -12.82
CA GLY A 375 5.42 -29.65 -11.93
C GLY A 375 4.64 -30.59 -11.03
N THR A 376 5.39 -31.31 -10.23
CA THR A 376 4.92 -32.31 -9.29
C THR A 376 5.49 -31.97 -7.92
N ILE A 377 4.61 -31.91 -6.92
CA ILE A 377 5.01 -31.96 -5.51
C ILE A 377 4.89 -33.40 -5.06
N LEU A 378 6.00 -33.96 -4.60
CA LEU A 378 6.05 -35.22 -3.86
C LEU A 378 6.14 -34.88 -2.37
N THR A 379 5.22 -35.39 -1.57
CA THR A 379 5.26 -35.23 -0.11
C THR A 379 5.43 -36.58 0.53
N SER A 380 6.36 -36.71 1.49
CA SER A 380 6.44 -37.89 2.33
C SER A 380 5.80 -37.67 3.69
N CYS A 381 5.00 -38.64 4.10
CA CYS A 381 4.28 -38.68 5.36
C CYS A 381 4.56 -40.00 6.08
N THR A 382 4.45 -39.99 7.40
CA THR A 382 4.54 -41.17 8.25
C THR A 382 3.54 -41.07 9.40
N HIS A 383 3.43 -42.13 10.20
CA HIS A 383 2.65 -42.13 11.43
C HIS A 383 3.57 -42.12 12.64
N ASP A 384 3.23 -41.33 13.64
CA ASP A 384 3.91 -41.37 14.93
C ASP A 384 3.55 -42.62 15.76
N GLY A 385 4.09 -42.70 16.97
CA GLY A 385 3.78 -43.79 17.91
C GLY A 385 2.29 -43.87 18.28
N ALA A 386 1.59 -42.73 18.34
CA ALA A 386 0.17 -42.61 18.65
C ALA A 386 -0.75 -42.87 17.44
N GLY A 387 -0.19 -42.95 16.24
CA GLY A 387 -0.94 -43.16 14.99
C GLY A 387 -1.37 -41.86 14.31
N GLU A 388 -0.90 -40.70 14.75
CA GLU A 388 -1.15 -39.42 14.08
C GLU A 388 -0.24 -39.24 12.85
N LEU A 389 -0.75 -38.58 11.81
CA LEU A 389 -0.03 -38.32 10.57
C LEU A 389 0.94 -37.15 10.75
N THR A 390 2.22 -37.39 10.47
CA THR A 390 3.26 -36.35 10.42
C THR A 390 3.76 -36.18 8.99
N ALA A 391 3.53 -35.00 8.41
CA ALA A 391 4.09 -34.63 7.11
C ALA A 391 5.53 -34.15 7.32
N SER A 392 6.49 -34.77 6.64
CA SER A 392 7.90 -34.62 7.03
C SER A 392 8.78 -33.98 5.98
N THR A 393 8.49 -34.20 4.69
CA THR A 393 9.43 -33.78 3.64
C THR A 393 8.71 -33.41 2.36
N LEU A 394 9.14 -32.29 1.76
CA LEU A 394 8.64 -31.79 0.48
C LEU A 394 9.72 -31.97 -0.59
N PHE A 395 9.45 -32.82 -1.57
CA PHE A 395 10.19 -32.91 -2.82
C PHE A 395 9.40 -32.16 -3.89
N LEU A 396 10.04 -31.21 -4.56
CA LEU A 396 9.48 -30.49 -5.70
C LEU A 396 10.22 -30.96 -6.95
N GLN A 397 9.52 -31.73 -7.80
CA GLN A 397 10.05 -32.24 -9.06
C GLN A 397 9.29 -31.63 -10.23
N PHE A 398 10.00 -30.98 -11.15
CA PHE A 398 9.38 -30.46 -12.38
C PHE A 398 9.77 -31.42 -13.51
N VAL A 399 8.77 -31.86 -14.28
CA VAL A 399 8.93 -32.76 -15.43
C VAL A 399 8.82 -31.95 -16.73
#